data_AF-A0A7X3DL04-F1
#
_entry.id   AF-A0A7X3DL04-F1
#
_cell.length_a   1.000
_cell.length_b   1.000
_cell.length_c   1.000
_cell.angle_alpha   90.00
_cell.angle_beta   90.00
_cell.angle_gamma   90.00
#
_symmetry.space_group_name_H-M   'P 1'
#
loop_
_entity.id
_entity.type
_entity.pdbx_description
1 polymer ?
#
loop_
_entity_poly.entity_id
_entity_poly.type
_entity_poly.pdbx_seq_one_letter_code
_entity_poly.pdbx_strand_id
1 'polypeptide(L)' 'MALLPIGDFYTMGPADALRAVKLIRPRLTVPMHYNTFQAITQDPEAFAAACKEAGFAAKVLQPGEEMTL' A
#
# COMPACT_ATOMS: atom_id res chain seq x y z
N MET A 1 -11.70 5.12 1.01
CA MET A 1 -10.25 4.90 0.84
C MET A 1 -9.83 3.82 1.83
N ALA A 2 -8.76 3.08 1.57
CA ALA A 2 -8.14 2.15 2.53
C ALA A 2 -6.64 2.45 2.68
N LEU A 3 -6.14 2.43 3.91
CA LEU A 3 -4.71 2.44 4.19
C LEU A 3 -4.31 1.01 4.55
N LEU A 4 -3.31 0.45 3.87
CA LEU A 4 -2.94 -0.96 4.04
C LEU A 4 -1.45 -1.09 4.38
N PRO A 5 -1.10 -1.88 5.41
CA PRO A 5 0.30 -2.14 5.72
C PRO A 5 0.92 -3.01 4.62
N ILE A 6 2.15 -2.72 4.23
CA ILE A 6 2.90 -3.52 3.25
C ILE A 6 4.24 -4.05 3.79
N GLY A 7 4.49 -3.93 5.11
CA GLY A 7 5.80 -4.19 5.73
C GLY A 7 6.28 -5.64 5.78
N ASP A 8 5.44 -6.63 5.50
CA ASP A 8 5.72 -8.09 5.43
C ASP A 8 6.17 -8.78 6.74
N PHE A 9 7.08 -8.17 7.51
CA PHE A 9 7.67 -8.82 8.69
C PHE A 9 6.70 -8.92 9.89
N TYR A 10 6.00 -7.83 10.21
CA TYR A 10 5.04 -7.76 11.33
C TYR A 10 3.58 -7.66 10.87
N THR A 11 3.37 -7.45 9.57
CA THR A 11 2.09 -7.14 8.94
C THR A 11 2.03 -7.79 7.56
N MET A 12 0.95 -7.61 6.81
CA MET A 12 0.90 -8.03 5.40
C MET A 12 2.09 -7.46 4.61
N GLY A 13 2.64 -8.27 3.71
CA GLY A 13 3.53 -7.83 2.64
C GLY A 13 2.75 -7.25 1.45
N PRO A 14 3.42 -6.72 0.42
CA PRO A 14 2.77 -6.11 -0.74
C PRO A 14 1.80 -7.04 -1.48
N ALA A 15 2.15 -8.33 -1.59
CA ALA A 15 1.31 -9.33 -2.26
C ALA A 15 0.00 -9.60 -1.50
N ASP A 16 0.08 -9.73 -0.18
CA ASP A 16 -1.11 -9.93 0.66
C ASP A 16 -1.96 -8.67 0.78
N ALA A 17 -1.31 -7.49 0.83
CA ALA A 17 -2.02 -6.22 0.75
C ALA A 17 -2.79 -6.08 -0.58
N LEU A 18 -2.23 -6.52 -1.71
CA LEU A 18 -2.94 -6.53 -3.00
C LEU A 18 -4.15 -7.47 -2.99
N ARG A 19 -4.05 -8.61 -2.31
CA ARG A 19 -5.20 -9.51 -2.09
C ARG A 19 -6.27 -8.81 -1.26
N ALA A 20 -5.88 -8.09 -0.22
CA ALA A 20 -6.80 -7.28 0.58
C ALA A 20 -7.46 -6.16 -0.24
N VAL A 21 -6.73 -5.48 -1.13
CA VAL A 21 -7.30 -4.51 -2.08
C VAL A 21 -8.40 -5.14 -2.94
N LYS A 22 -8.15 -6.35 -3.48
CA LYS A 22 -9.14 -7.07 -4.30
C LYS A 22 -10.38 -7.47 -3.51
N LEU A 23 -10.24 -7.77 -2.22
CA LEU A 23 -11.34 -8.12 -1.33
C LEU A 23 -12.17 -6.88 -0.93
N ILE A 24 -11.50 -5.81 -0.50
CA ILE A 24 -12.11 -4.58 0.03
C ILE A 24 -12.69 -3.72 -1.10
N ARG A 25 -12.06 -3.74 -2.28
CA ARG A 25 -12.38 -2.92 -3.46
C ARG A 25 -12.49 -1.41 -3.16
N PRO A 26 -11.49 -0.79 -2.51
CA PRO A 26 -11.55 0.63 -2.18
C PRO A 26 -11.43 1.50 -3.44
N ARG A 27 -12.00 2.72 -3.41
CA ARG A 27 -11.81 3.72 -4.48
C ARG A 27 -10.35 4.19 -4.62
N LEU A 28 -9.59 4.13 -3.53
CA LEU A 28 -8.18 4.50 -3.46
C LEU A 28 -7.51 3.74 -2.32
N THR A 29 -6.31 3.23 -2.58
CA THR A 29 -5.43 2.58 -1.59
C THR A 29 -4.20 3.44 -1.33
N VAL A 30 -3.79 3.56 -0.07
CA VAL A 30 -2.51 4.19 0.31
C VAL A 30 -1.69 3.14 1.09
N PRO A 31 -0.48 2.77 0.62
CA PRO A 31 0.39 1.89 1.39
C PRO A 31 0.89 2.59 2.66
N MET A 32 1.03 1.84 3.74
CA MET A 32 1.59 2.31 5.01
C MET A 32 2.44 1.23 5.68
N HIS A 33 3.02 1.55 6.85
CA HIS A 33 3.79 0.60 7.68
C HIS A 33 4.92 -0.09 6.90
N TYR A 34 5.75 0.72 6.23
CA TYR A 34 6.93 0.29 5.47
C TYR A 34 8.06 1.31 5.64
N ASN A 35 9.29 0.90 5.35
CA ASN A 35 10.52 1.73 5.36
C ASN A 35 10.82 2.51 6.66
N THR A 36 10.12 2.24 7.76
CA THR A 36 10.41 2.85 9.07
C THR A 36 11.59 2.17 9.77
N PHE A 37 11.78 0.87 9.50
CA PHE A 37 12.88 0.05 10.01
C PHE A 37 13.43 -0.85 8.90
N GLN A 38 14.68 -1.29 9.00
CA GLN A 38 15.31 -2.17 8.02
C GLN A 38 14.54 -3.49 7.81
N ALA A 39 13.89 -4.01 8.85
CA ALA A 39 13.10 -5.25 8.78
C ALA A 39 11.85 -5.12 7.90
N ILE A 40 11.39 -3.90 7.60
CA ILE A 40 10.17 -3.62 6.82
C ILE A 40 10.48 -2.80 5.56
N THR A 41 11.69 -2.96 5.00
CA THR A 41 12.08 -2.30 3.75
C THR A 41 11.29 -2.86 2.58
N GLN A 42 10.55 -2.00 1.88
CA GLN A 42 9.65 -2.34 0.79
C GLN A 42 9.65 -1.25 -0.28
N ASP A 43 9.23 -1.62 -1.49
CA ASP A 43 9.02 -0.70 -2.61
C ASP A 43 7.52 -0.34 -2.73
N PRO A 44 7.09 0.84 -2.23
CA PRO A 44 5.70 1.27 -2.31
C PRO A 44 5.25 1.59 -3.75
N GLU A 45 6.17 1.95 -4.64
CA GLU A 45 5.85 2.25 -6.04
C GLU A 45 5.57 0.97 -6.82
N ALA A 46 6.34 -0.10 -6.57
CA ALA A 46 6.05 -1.43 -7.10
C ALA A 46 4.67 -1.92 -6.64
N PHE A 47 4.30 -1.70 -5.37
CA PHE A 47 2.97 -2.03 -4.87
C PHE A 47 1.86 -1.22 -5.57
N ALA A 48 2.08 0.08 -5.75
CA ALA A 48 1.11 0.94 -6.44
C ALA A 48 0.92 0.54 -7.92
N ALA A 49 2.01 0.18 -8.61
CA ALA A 49 1.97 -0.37 -9.97
C ALA A 49 1.16 -1.67 -10.02
N ALA A 50 1.40 -2.62 -9.10
CA ALA A 50 0.65 -3.87 -9.04
C ALA A 50 -0.86 -3.65 -8.75
N CYS A 51 -1.21 -2.66 -7.92
CA CYS A 51 -2.61 -2.27 -7.73
C CYS A 51 -3.23 -1.75 -9.03
N LYS A 52 -2.52 -0.90 -9.75
CA LYS A 52 -2.96 -0.32 -11.02
C LYS A 52 -3.17 -1.39 -12.09
N GLU A 53 -2.24 -2.34 -12.21
CA GLU A 53 -2.36 -3.51 -13.08
C GLU A 53 -3.59 -4.37 -12.75
N ALA A 54 -3.92 -4.48 -11.45
CA ALA A 54 -5.12 -5.16 -10.98
C ALA A 54 -6.42 -4.33 -11.14
N GLY A 55 -6.35 -3.13 -11.69
CA GLY A 55 -7.51 -2.25 -11.92
C GLY A 55 -7.94 -1.41 -10.70
N PHE A 56 -7.05 -1.23 -9.71
CA PHE A 56 -7.31 -0.44 -8.52
C PHE A 56 -6.40 0.79 -8.46
N ALA A 57 -6.94 1.92 -8.01
CA ALA A 57 -6.14 3.11 -7.78
C ALA A 57 -5.35 2.99 -6.47
N ALA A 58 -4.04 3.27 -6.55
CA ALA A 58 -3.18 3.40 -5.40
C ALA A 58 -2.39 4.71 -5.50
N LYS A 59 -2.19 5.38 -4.36
CA LYS A 59 -1.35 6.57 -4.25
C LYS A 59 -0.34 6.36 -3.13
N VAL A 60 0.94 6.48 -3.45
CA VAL A 60 2.01 6.55 -2.45
C VAL A 60 2.03 7.98 -1.89
N LEU A 61 2.03 8.10 -0.57
CA LEU A 61 2.21 9.39 0.11
C LEU A 61 3.54 9.36 0.85
N GLN A 62 4.30 10.44 0.75
CA GLN A 62 5.49 10.61 1.58
C GLN A 62 5.10 11.02 3.01
N PRO A 63 5.91 10.72 4.04
CA PRO A 63 5.66 11.21 5.39
C PRO A 63 5.49 12.73 5.43
N GLY A 64 4.35 13.20 5.94
CA GLY A 64 4.00 14.62 5.99
C GLY A 64 3.24 15.14 4.75
N GLU A 65 3.06 14.32 3.71
CA GLU A 65 2.17 14.66 2.59
C GLU A 65 0.71 14.50 3.02
N GLU A 66 -0.12 15.44 2.58
CA GLU A 66 -1.57 15.44 2.84
C GLU A 66 -2.36 15.26 1.55
N MET A 67 -3.60 14.76 1.68
CA MET A 67 -4.52 14.62 0.56
C MET A 67 -5.95 14.81 1.03
N THR A 68 -6.73 15.55 0.23
CA THR A 68 -8.16 15.78 0.45
C THR A 68 -8.99 14.75 -0.31
N LEU A 69 -10.12 14.35 0.28
CA LEU A 69 -11.06 13.35 -0.26
C LEU A 69 -12.31 13.99 -0.86
#